data_AF-A0A1G2DID5-F1
#
_entry.id   AF-A0A1G2DID5-F1
#
_cell.length_a   1.000
_cell.length_b   1.000
_cell.length_c   1.000
_cell.angle_alpha   90.00
_cell.angle_beta   90.00
_cell.angle_gamma   90.00
#
_symmetry.space_group_name_H-M   'P 1'
#
loop_
_entity.id
_entity.type
_entity.pdbx_description
1 polymer ?
#
loop_
_entity_poly.entity_id
_entity_poly.type
_entity_poly.pdbx_seq_one_letter_code
_entity_poly.pdbx_strand_id
1 'polypeptide(L)'
;MLAAFSSVVFGAWPLIARLSGTGSAWTAIVVAIGTLGVVLLGANSDTPDLKGWGVLLLAGVVNGLGFLAYSKILERKEIELSQYLAMVPVGMVVITVVGAMLFFGEPATAKKVAGVLLAVIALVLMA
;
A
#
# COMPACT_ATOMS: atom_id res chain seq x y z
N MET A 1 13.04 -2.67 13.10
CA MET A 1 12.25 -1.67 13.86
C MET A 1 11.34 -0.85 12.94
N LEU A 2 11.87 -0.23 11.87
CA LEU A 2 11.06 0.56 10.91
C LEU A 2 9.97 -0.24 10.18
N ALA A 3 10.28 -1.46 9.72
CA ALA A 3 9.29 -2.31 9.06
C ALA A 3 8.12 -2.66 10.00
N ALA A 4 8.40 -3.06 11.25
CA ALA A 4 7.38 -3.37 12.23
C ALA A 4 6.50 -2.16 12.58
N PHE A 5 7.11 -0.98 12.77
CA PHE A 5 6.37 0.26 12.96
C PHE A 5 5.47 0.58 11.76
N SER A 6 6.00 0.46 10.55
CA SER A 6 5.23 0.68 9.32
C SER A 6 4.05 -0.29 9.23
N SER A 7 4.26 -1.59 9.52
CA SER A 7 3.17 -2.57 9.55
C SER A 7 2.06 -2.20 10.53
N VAL A 8 2.41 -1.69 11.73
CA VAL A 8 1.42 -1.24 12.71
C VAL A 8 0.63 -0.04 12.18
N VAL A 9 1.33 0.99 11.67
CA VAL A 9 0.67 2.19 11.15
C VAL A 9 -0.21 1.88 9.94
N PHE A 10 0.33 1.13 8.96
CA PHE A 10 -0.39 0.76 7.73
C PHE A 10 -1.54 -0.23 7.97
N GLY A 11 -1.45 -1.06 9.01
CA GLY A 11 -2.55 -1.95 9.43
C GLY A 11 -3.62 -1.26 10.27
N ALA A 12 -3.27 -0.24 11.05
CA ALA A 12 -4.20 0.44 11.96
C ALA A 12 -5.04 1.53 11.28
N TRP A 13 -4.45 2.33 10.39
CA TRP A 13 -5.16 3.48 9.80
C TRP A 13 -6.46 3.12 9.05
N PRO A 14 -6.61 1.98 8.33
CA PRO A 14 -7.86 1.66 7.65
C PRO A 14 -8.99 1.34 8.63
N LEU A 15 -8.64 0.74 9.78
CA LEU A 15 -9.57 0.48 10.88
C LEU A 15 -10.06 1.81 11.46
N ILE A 16 -9.14 2.74 11.72
CA ILE A 16 -9.46 4.10 12.21
C ILE A 16 -10.32 4.85 11.18
N ALA A 17 -9.97 4.78 9.89
CA ALA A 17 -10.73 5.41 8.82
C ALA A 17 -12.17 4.87 8.76
N ARG A 18 -12.37 3.55 8.87
CA ARG A 18 -13.72 2.97 8.88
C ARG A 18 -14.54 3.35 10.11
N LEU A 19 -13.92 3.51 11.28
CA LEU A 19 -14.59 4.01 12.48
C LEU A 19 -15.17 5.42 12.31
N SER A 20 -14.60 6.24 11.42
CA SER A 20 -15.13 7.57 11.13
C SER A 20 -16.51 7.56 10.45
N GLY A 21 -16.90 6.44 9.82
CA GLY A 21 -18.13 6.35 9.03
C GLY A 21 -18.19 7.27 7.81
N THR A 22 -17.06 7.86 7.41
CA THR A 22 -16.98 8.79 6.27
C THR A 22 -16.72 8.07 4.95
N GLY A 23 -17.09 8.72 3.83
CA GLY A 23 -16.87 8.20 2.48
C GLY A 23 -15.41 8.33 1.98
N SER A 24 -15.14 7.74 0.82
CA SER A 24 -13.81 7.62 0.21
C SER A 24 -13.16 8.98 -0.04
N ALA A 25 -13.95 9.98 -0.42
CA ALA A 25 -13.47 11.33 -0.66
C ALA A 25 -12.87 11.95 0.61
N TRP A 26 -13.55 11.83 1.75
CA TRP A 26 -13.07 12.35 3.02
C TRP A 26 -11.86 11.59 3.54
N THR A 27 -11.87 10.27 3.38
CA THR A 27 -10.71 9.43 3.72
C THR A 27 -9.48 9.84 2.88
N ALA A 28 -9.66 10.10 1.58
CA ALA A 28 -8.59 10.57 0.70
C ALA A 28 -8.06 11.95 1.12
N ILE A 29 -8.96 12.90 1.43
CA ILE A 29 -8.57 14.25 1.87
C ILE A 29 -7.73 14.18 3.14
N VAL A 30 -8.17 13.43 4.16
CA VAL A 30 -7.47 13.34 5.45
C VAL A 30 -6.11 12.65 5.28
N VAL A 31 -6.03 11.57 4.51
CA VAL A 31 -4.76 10.89 4.23
C VAL A 31 -3.81 11.80 3.45
N ALA A 32 -4.32 12.58 2.49
CA ALA A 32 -3.53 13.57 1.75
C ALA A 32 -2.96 14.63 2.70
N ILE A 33 -3.78 15.18 3.60
CA ILE A 33 -3.34 16.15 4.62
C ILE A 33 -2.25 15.54 5.52
N GLY A 34 -2.44 14.31 6.01
CA GLY A 34 -1.45 13.61 6.81
C GLY A 34 -0.13 13.40 6.06
N THR A 35 -0.19 13.12 4.77
CA THR A 35 0.98 12.92 3.90
C THR A 35 1.72 14.23 3.61
N LEU A 36 1.02 15.37 3.52
CA LEU A 36 1.65 16.69 3.36
C LEU A 36 2.59 17.03 4.53
N GLY A 37 2.33 16.50 5.73
CA GLY A 37 3.23 16.63 6.87
C GLY A 37 4.65 16.11 6.58
N VAL A 38 4.79 15.08 5.74
CA VAL A 38 6.10 14.56 5.31
C VAL A 38 6.88 15.59 4.48
N VAL A 39 6.19 16.37 3.64
CA VAL A 39 6.80 17.44 2.84
C VAL A 39 7.28 18.57 3.75
N LEU A 40 6.46 18.96 4.74
CA LEU A 40 6.75 20.05 5.67
C LEU A 40 7.87 19.73 6.66
N LEU A 41 8.02 18.45 7.03
CA LEU A 41 9.07 17.98 7.94
C LEU A 41 10.44 17.81 7.26
N GLY A 42 10.56 18.20 5.99
CA GLY A 42 11.85 18.35 5.33
C GLY A 42 12.55 17.01 5.10
N ALA A 43 11.95 16.14 4.29
CA ALA A 43 12.70 15.02 3.71
C ALA A 43 13.81 15.59 2.82
N ASN A 44 15.02 15.72 3.38
CA ASN A 44 16.25 16.07 2.65
C ASN A 44 16.41 15.09 1.49
N SER A 45 16.04 15.51 0.29
CA SER A 45 16.11 14.71 -0.91
C SER A 45 16.49 15.58 -2.08
N ASP A 46 17.31 15.03 -2.97
CA ASP A 46 17.68 15.67 -4.22
C ASP A 46 16.41 15.91 -5.06
N THR A 47 16.34 17.07 -5.72
CA THR A 47 15.23 17.38 -6.61
C THR A 47 15.24 16.41 -7.81
N PRO A 48 14.11 15.78 -8.16
CA PRO A 48 14.05 14.87 -9.31
C PRO A 48 14.37 15.58 -10.62
N ASP A 49 15.05 14.87 -11.53
CA ASP A 49 15.15 15.29 -12.93
C ASP A 49 13.80 15.10 -13.66
N LEU A 50 13.71 15.53 -14.93
CA LEU A 50 12.45 15.46 -15.69
C LEU A 50 11.90 14.02 -15.81
N LYS A 51 12.79 13.04 -15.95
CA LYS A 51 12.42 11.62 -15.99
C LYS A 51 11.90 11.16 -14.64
N GLY A 52 12.57 11.52 -13.55
CA GLY A 52 12.17 11.27 -12.18
C GLY A 52 10.78 11.82 -11.90
N TRP A 53 10.49 13.05 -12.33
CA TRP A 53 9.14 13.63 -12.27
C TRP A 53 8.11 12.78 -13.00
N GLY A 54 8.38 12.35 -14.23
CA GLY A 54 7.47 11.49 -15.00
C GLY A 54 7.14 10.18 -14.27
N VAL A 55 8.15 9.52 -13.69
CA VAL A 55 7.96 8.27 -12.93
C VAL A 55 7.22 8.50 -11.61
N LEU A 56 7.53 9.58 -10.88
CA LEU A 56 6.86 9.92 -9.63
C LEU A 56 5.39 10.30 -9.83
N LEU A 57 5.07 11.02 -10.92
CA LEU A 57 3.68 11.32 -11.28
C LEU A 57 2.91 10.05 -11.60
N LEU A 58 3.50 9.13 -12.37
CA LEU A 58 2.89 7.83 -12.64
C LEU A 58 2.66 7.03 -11.35
N ALA A 59 3.65 7.01 -10.45
CA ALA A 59 3.51 6.37 -9.15
C ALA A 59 2.37 6.99 -8.32
N GLY A 60 2.24 8.32 -8.34
CA GLY A 60 1.13 9.04 -7.71
C GLY A 60 -0.24 8.66 -8.27
N VAL A 61 -0.36 8.54 -9.61
CA VAL A 61 -1.60 8.10 -10.27
C VAL A 61 -1.95 6.66 -9.89
N VAL A 62 -0.99 5.74 -9.94
CA VAL A 62 -1.19 4.34 -9.54
C VAL A 62 -1.62 4.24 -8.07
N ASN A 63 -0.97 4.99 -7.19
CA ASN A 63 -1.35 5.08 -5.78
C ASN A 63 -2.77 5.63 -5.59
N GLY A 64 -3.13 6.71 -6.31
CA GLY A 64 -4.46 7.30 -6.24
C GLY A 64 -5.57 6.35 -6.69
N LEU A 65 -5.35 5.59 -7.78
CA LEU A 65 -6.29 4.57 -8.24
C LEU A 65 -6.44 3.43 -7.23
N GLY A 66 -5.33 2.93 -6.69
CA GLY A 66 -5.33 1.91 -5.65
C GLY A 66 -6.07 2.38 -4.39
N PHE A 67 -5.81 3.61 -3.94
CA PHE A 67 -6.46 4.21 -2.79
C PHE A 67 -7.97 4.40 -3.01
N LEU A 68 -8.40 4.80 -4.22
CA LEU A 68 -9.81 4.92 -4.56
C LEU A 68 -10.54 3.56 -4.47
N ALA A 69 -9.93 2.50 -4.98
CA ALA A 69 -10.48 1.15 -4.87
C ALA A 69 -10.55 0.70 -3.40
N TYR A 70 -9.47 0.93 -2.65
CA TYR A 70 -9.34 0.57 -1.24
C TYR A 70 -10.37 1.27 -0.35
N SER A 71 -10.50 2.59 -0.50
CA SER A 71 -11.42 3.42 0.28
C SER A 71 -12.89 3.11 0.02
N LYS A 72 -13.27 2.81 -1.23
CA LYS A 72 -14.62 2.33 -1.56
C LYS A 72 -15.00 1.03 -0.85
N ILE A 73 -14.02 0.20 -0.52
CA ILE A 73 -14.27 -1.06 0.21
C ILE A 73 -14.36 -0.81 1.71
N LEU A 74 -13.64 0.18 2.24
CA LEU A 74 -13.83 0.62 3.63
C LEU A 74 -15.26 1.11 3.90
N GLU A 75 -15.92 1.73 2.91
CA GLU A 75 -17.32 2.17 3.02
C GLU A 75 -18.35 1.03 3.06
N ARG A 76 -18.00 -0.14 2.49
CA ARG A 76 -18.90 -1.29 2.40
C ARG A 76 -18.98 -2.01 3.73
N LYS A 77 -20.10 -1.85 4.43
CA LYS A 77 -20.34 -2.45 5.76
C LYS A 77 -20.47 -3.97 5.70
N GLU A 78 -20.89 -4.49 4.54
CA GLU A 78 -21.09 -5.90 4.27
C GLU A 78 -19.79 -6.70 4.06
N ILE A 79 -18.67 -6.02 3.79
CA ILE A 79 -17.37 -6.68 3.61
C ILE A 79 -16.70 -6.85 4.97
N GLU A 80 -16.26 -8.07 5.24
CA GLU A 80 -15.39 -8.39 6.37
C GLU A 80 -14.04 -7.70 6.20
N LEU A 81 -13.73 -6.75 7.10
CA LEU A 81 -12.47 -6.02 7.08
C LEU A 81 -11.27 -6.95 7.21
N SER A 82 -11.36 -7.95 8.08
CA SER A 82 -10.29 -8.94 8.29
C SER A 82 -9.92 -9.66 7.00
N GLN A 83 -10.90 -9.88 6.13
CA GLN A 83 -10.69 -10.49 4.83
C GLN A 83 -9.96 -9.53 3.90
N TYR A 84 -10.56 -8.38 3.61
CA TYR A 84 -10.04 -7.47 2.59
C TYR A 84 -8.74 -6.76 3.02
N LEU A 85 -8.67 -6.29 4.27
CA LEU A 85 -7.48 -5.59 4.78
C LEU A 85 -6.28 -6.51 4.95
N ALA A 86 -6.48 -7.82 5.10
CA ALA A 86 -5.38 -8.78 5.12
C ALA A 86 -4.93 -9.15 3.70
N MET A 87 -5.88 -9.28 2.75
CA MET A 87 -5.55 -9.62 1.37
C MET A 87 -4.73 -8.54 0.66
N VAL A 88 -5.01 -7.25 0.88
CA VAL A 88 -4.29 -6.17 0.18
C VAL A 88 -2.78 -6.18 0.46
N PRO A 89 -2.31 -6.16 1.73
CA PRO A 89 -0.88 -6.26 2.04
C PRO A 89 -0.23 -7.55 1.52
N VAL A 90 -0.93 -8.69 1.56
CA VAL A 90 -0.38 -9.95 1.02
C VAL A 90 -0.22 -9.88 -0.49
N GLY A 91 -1.19 -9.28 -1.21
CA GLY A 91 -1.06 -8.97 -2.63
C GLY A 91 0.11 -8.04 -2.92
N MET A 92 0.32 -7.01 -2.10
CA MET A 92 1.46 -6.11 -2.21
C MET A 92 2.81 -6.84 -2.05
N VAL A 93 2.91 -7.82 -1.14
CA VAL A 93 4.12 -8.64 -1.00
C VAL A 93 4.43 -9.40 -2.30
N VAL A 94 3.42 -10.05 -2.91
CA VAL A 94 3.60 -10.77 -4.17
C VAL A 94 4.09 -9.83 -5.28
N ILE A 95 3.37 -8.72 -5.50
CA ILE A 95 3.69 -7.76 -6.56
C ILE A 95 5.07 -7.12 -6.34
N THR A 96 5.41 -6.75 -5.10
CA THR A 96 6.68 -6.08 -4.79
C THR A 96 7.86 -7.02 -4.97
N VAL A 97 7.77 -8.25 -4.44
CA VAL A 97 8.88 -9.21 -4.52
C VAL A 97 9.11 -9.65 -5.97
N VAL A 98 8.05 -9.96 -6.71
CA VAL A 98 8.15 -10.34 -8.13
C VAL A 98 8.64 -9.17 -8.97
N GLY A 99 8.07 -7.98 -8.77
CA GLY A 99 8.50 -6.76 -9.46
C GLY A 99 9.98 -6.45 -9.21
N ALA A 100 10.46 -6.62 -7.97
CA ALA A 100 11.86 -6.38 -7.65
C ALA A 100 12.82 -7.37 -8.33
N MET A 101 12.43 -8.64 -8.47
CA MET A 101 13.19 -9.61 -9.25
C MET A 101 13.23 -9.24 -10.73
N LEU A 102 12.11 -8.81 -11.31
CA LEU A 102 11.98 -8.54 -12.74
C LEU A 102 12.62 -7.22 -13.18
N PHE A 103 12.37 -6.14 -12.44
CA PHE A 103 12.75 -4.78 -12.86
C PHE A 103 14.07 -4.29 -12.24
N PHE A 104 14.44 -4.81 -11.07
CA PHE A 104 15.68 -4.42 -10.37
C PHE A 104 16.74 -5.53 -10.36
N GLY A 105 16.47 -6.67 -11.00
CA GLY A 105 17.43 -7.78 -11.12
C GLY A 105 17.76 -8.45 -9.79
N GLU A 106 16.89 -8.34 -8.78
CA GLU A 106 17.14 -8.99 -7.51
C GLU A 106 17.14 -10.53 -7.64
N PRO A 107 18.01 -11.25 -6.91
CA PRO A 107 18.12 -12.69 -7.05
C PRO A 107 16.85 -13.42 -6.57
N ALA A 108 16.38 -14.36 -7.39
CA ALA A 108 15.29 -15.28 -7.10
C ALA A 108 15.74 -16.42 -6.16
N THR A 109 16.05 -16.08 -4.91
CA THR A 109 16.45 -17.10 -3.92
C THR A 109 15.28 -18.02 -3.58
N ALA A 110 15.57 -19.27 -3.24
CA ALA A 110 14.55 -20.24 -2.81
C ALA A 110 13.65 -19.71 -1.67
N LYS A 111 14.21 -18.91 -0.75
CA LYS A 111 13.45 -18.28 0.34
C LYS A 111 12.44 -17.25 -0.18
N LYS A 112 12.83 -16.38 -1.11
CA LYS A 112 11.90 -15.39 -1.70
C LYS A 112 10.80 -16.08 -2.51
N VAL A 113 11.15 -17.09 -3.30
CA VAL A 113 10.17 -17.86 -4.08
C VAL A 113 9.17 -18.58 -3.16
N ALA A 114 9.65 -19.27 -2.11
CA ALA A 114 8.79 -19.91 -1.13
C ALA A 114 7.87 -18.89 -0.42
N GLY A 115 8.39 -17.72 -0.05
CA GLY A 115 7.60 -16.65 0.53
C GLY A 115 6.48 -16.15 -0.39
N VAL A 116 6.77 -15.97 -1.68
CA VAL A 116 5.75 -15.57 -2.68
C VAL A 116 4.69 -16.66 -2.84
N LEU A 117 5.08 -17.94 -2.91
CA LEU A 117 4.13 -19.05 -3.01
C LEU A 117 3.21 -19.12 -1.78
N LEU A 118 3.77 -18.97 -0.57
CA LEU A 118 2.99 -18.93 0.66
C LEU A 118 2.04 -17.72 0.72
N ALA A 119 2.47 -16.56 0.21
CA ALA A 119 1.62 -15.38 0.11
C ALA A 119 0.44 -15.61 -0.87
N VAL A 120 0.68 -16.26 -2.01
CA VAL A 120 -0.39 -16.63 -2.95
C VAL A 120 -1.36 -17.62 -2.30
N ILE A 121 -0.86 -18.63 -1.59
CA ILE A 121 -1.72 -19.57 -0.84
C ILE A 121 -2.56 -18.81 0.19
N ALA A 122 -1.96 -17.88 0.93
CA ALA A 122 -2.68 -17.06 1.90
C ALA A 122 -3.79 -16.22 1.25
N LEU A 123 -3.55 -15.63 0.06
CA LEU A 123 -4.59 -14.91 -0.69
C LEU A 123 -5.77 -15.82 -1.04
N VAL A 124 -5.50 -17.04 -1.50
CA VAL A 124 -6.55 -18.00 -1.88
C VAL A 124 -7.35 -18.45 -0.65
N LEU A 125 -6.70 -18.67 0.49
CA LEU A 125 -7.37 -19.10 1.73
C LEU A 125 -8.18 -18.00 2.41
N MET A 126 -7.87 -16.73 2.13
CA MET A 126 -8.59 -15.56 2.65
C MET A 126 -9.62 -15.00 1.66
N ALA A 127 -9.65 -15.46 0.40
CA ALA A 127 -10.64 -15.03 -0.60
C ALA A 127 -12.01 -15.67 -0.35
#